data_AF-K7KAI5-F1
#
_entry.id   AF-K7KAI5-F1
#
_cell.length_a   1.000
_cell.length_b   1.000
_cell.length_c   1.000
_cell.angle_alpha   90.00
_cell.angle_beta   90.00
_cell.angle_gamma   90.00
#
_symmetry.space_group_name_H-M   'P 1'
#
loop_
_entity.id
_entity.type
_entity.pdbx_description
1 polymer ?
#
loop_
_entity_poly.entity_id
_entity_poly.type
_entity_poly.pdbx_seq_one_letter_code
_entity_poly.pdbx_strand_id
1 'polypeptide(L)'
;PYKCNKRLVISLNPLPHSGSTTNNEASCNICNRKLTEPDLYRYCSISCKVKAVLSKLDDSVPPFISIQTPPPPPPLPPSQEKQEETPEPQKLRERKRKGIPHRAPFF
;
A
#
# COMPACT_ATOMS: atom_id res chain seq x y z
N PRO A 1 -9.52 -7.94 6.42
CA PRO A 1 -9.74 -8.15 4.96
C PRO A 1 -10.77 -7.13 4.46
N TYR A 2 -10.66 -6.69 3.21
CA TYR A 2 -11.55 -5.72 2.60
C TYR A 2 -12.52 -6.41 1.65
N LYS A 3 -13.68 -5.80 1.41
CA LYS A 3 -14.60 -6.23 0.35
C LYS A 3 -14.39 -5.35 -0.87
N CYS A 4 -13.98 -5.95 -1.98
CA CYS A 4 -13.91 -5.30 -3.30
C CYS A 4 -14.70 -6.15 -4.28
N ASN A 5 -15.65 -5.57 -5.01
CA ASN A 5 -16.49 -6.29 -5.97
C ASN A 5 -17.12 -7.58 -5.40
N LYS A 6 -17.65 -7.50 -4.17
CA LYS A 6 -18.24 -8.62 -3.41
C LYS A 6 -17.27 -9.76 -3.05
N ARG A 7 -15.96 -9.62 -3.29
CA ARG A 7 -14.93 -10.59 -2.90
C ARG A 7 -14.09 -10.07 -1.73
N LEU A 8 -13.63 -10.98 -0.88
CA LEU A 8 -12.66 -10.65 0.16
C LEU A 8 -11.27 -10.50 -0.49
N VAL A 9 -10.64 -9.35 -0.27
CA VAL A 9 -9.32 -9.01 -0.81
C VAL A 9 -8.44 -8.47 0.32
N ILE A 10 -7.15 -8.81 0.28
CA ILE A 10 -6.12 -8.24 1.14
C ILE A 10 -5.43 -7.13 0.35
N SER A 11 -5.35 -5.92 0.91
CA SER A 11 -4.69 -4.81 0.22
C SER A 11 -3.17 -4.96 0.26
N LEU A 12 -2.49 -4.44 -0.76
CA LEU A 12 -1.02 -4.34 -0.76
C LEU A 12 -0.54 -3.40 0.36
N ASN A 13 -1.21 -2.24 0.49
CA ASN A 13 -0.89 -1.18 1.45
C ASN A 13 -2.09 -0.88 2.37
N PRO A 14 -1.87 -0.34 3.58
CA PRO A 14 -2.97 0.00 4.49
C PRO A 14 -3.92 1.04 3.87
N LEU A 15 -5.21 0.73 3.74
CA LEU A 15 -6.19 1.65 3.15
C LEU A 15 -6.54 2.83 4.08
N PRO A 16 -6.57 4.08 3.59
CA PRO A 16 -6.66 5.29 4.42
C PRO A 16 -7.90 5.36 5.32
N HIS A 17 -8.97 4.65 4.98
CA HIS A 17 -10.25 4.68 5.70
C HIS A 17 -10.40 3.59 6.76
N SER A 18 -9.38 2.78 6.99
CA SER A 18 -9.39 1.79 8.08
C SER A 18 -9.06 2.50 9.38
N GLY A 19 -10.09 2.88 10.14
CA GLY A 19 -9.94 3.56 11.43
C GLY A 19 -9.01 2.81 12.38
N SER A 20 -8.36 3.55 13.28
CA SER A 20 -7.66 2.96 14.42
C SER A 20 -8.67 2.44 15.43
N THR A 21 -8.35 1.33 16.10
CA THR A 21 -9.09 0.82 17.25
C THR A 21 -8.21 0.93 18.48
N THR A 22 -8.78 1.29 19.63
CA THR A 22 -8.07 1.30 20.92
C THR A 22 -7.85 -0.12 21.45
N ASN A 23 -8.63 -1.09 20.97
CA ASN A 23 -8.51 -2.49 21.36
C ASN A 23 -7.42 -3.17 20.52
N ASN A 24 -6.24 -3.34 21.12
CA ASN A 24 -5.05 -3.92 20.48
C ASN A 24 -5.33 -5.31 19.88
N GLU A 25 -6.16 -6.13 20.53
CA GLU A 25 -6.49 -7.49 20.09
C GLU A 25 -7.19 -7.54 18.73
N ALA A 26 -7.98 -6.52 18.39
CA ALA A 26 -8.70 -6.44 17.12
C ALA A 26 -7.98 -5.56 16.07
N SER A 27 -6.69 -5.33 16.25
CA SER A 27 -5.91 -4.37 15.47
C SER A 27 -4.75 -5.03 14.73
N CYS A 28 -4.28 -4.37 13.67
CA CYS A 28 -3.09 -4.76 12.95
C CYS A 28 -1.85 -4.59 13.84
N ASN A 29 -1.08 -5.65 14.07
CA ASN A 29 0.11 -5.65 14.93
C ASN A 29 1.23 -4.66 14.52
N ILE A 30 1.13 -4.02 13.35
CA ILE A 30 2.16 -3.14 12.78
C ILE A 30 1.72 -1.68 12.69
N CYS A 31 0.42 -1.41 12.50
CA CYS A 31 -0.06 -0.03 12.34
C CYS A 31 -1.33 0.28 13.15
N ASN A 32 -1.77 -0.66 14.01
CA ASN A 32 -2.89 -0.51 14.95
C ASN A 32 -4.23 -0.14 14.30
N ARG A 33 -4.38 -0.42 13.00
CA ARG A 33 -5.64 -0.27 12.28
C ARG A 33 -6.59 -1.41 12.60
N LYS A 34 -7.88 -1.10 12.74
CA LYS A 34 -8.93 -2.08 13.00
C LYS A 34 -8.98 -3.14 11.90
N LEU A 35 -9.03 -4.40 12.31
CA LEU A 35 -9.21 -5.55 11.42
C LEU A 35 -10.69 -5.92 11.38
N THR A 36 -11.21 -6.19 10.18
CA THR A 36 -12.60 -6.64 9.98
C THR A 36 -12.86 -8.02 10.60
N GLU A 37 -11.84 -8.89 10.56
CA GLU A 37 -11.89 -10.28 11.00
C GLU A 37 -10.60 -10.58 11.78
N PRO A 38 -10.55 -10.19 13.07
CA PRO A 38 -9.34 -10.34 13.89
C PRO A 38 -8.99 -11.81 14.18
N ASP A 39 -9.98 -12.70 14.13
CA ASP A 39 -9.77 -14.15 14.34
C ASP A 39 -8.99 -14.80 13.19
N LEU A 40 -9.11 -14.27 11.97
CA LEU A 40 -8.49 -14.81 10.76
C LEU A 40 -7.22 -14.06 10.35
N TYR A 41 -7.14 -12.76 10.65
CA TYR A 41 -6.06 -11.91 10.18
C TYR A 41 -5.43 -11.15 11.33
N ARG A 42 -4.09 -11.06 11.31
CA ARG A 42 -3.29 -10.25 12.26
C ARG A 42 -2.72 -8.96 11.66
N TYR A 43 -2.85 -8.80 10.34
CA TYR A 43 -2.30 -7.67 9.59
C TYR A 43 -3.34 -7.10 8.63
N CYS A 44 -3.38 -5.78 8.48
CA CYS A 44 -4.36 -5.10 7.61
C CYS A 44 -4.00 -5.11 6.13
N SER A 45 -2.72 -5.36 5.80
CA SER A 45 -2.20 -5.35 4.43
C SER A 45 -1.00 -6.29 4.28
N ILE A 46 -0.66 -6.63 3.04
CA ILE A 46 0.52 -7.44 2.71
C ILE A 46 1.80 -6.74 3.19
N SER A 47 1.94 -5.43 2.95
CA SER A 47 3.07 -4.64 3.46
C SER A 47 3.24 -4.72 4.98
N CYS A 48 2.14 -4.71 5.76
CA CYS A 48 2.23 -4.92 7.20
C CYS A 48 2.72 -6.34 7.54
N LYS A 49 2.22 -7.36 6.85
CA LYS A 49 2.70 -8.74 7.06
C LYS A 49 4.20 -8.86 6.75
N VAL A 50 4.67 -8.28 5.65
CA VAL A 50 6.09 -8.29 5.26
C VAL A 50 6.93 -7.56 6.32
N LYS A 51 6.53 -6.37 6.75
CA LYS A 51 7.23 -5.64 7.83
C LYS A 51 7.34 -6.46 9.11
N ALA A 52 6.29 -7.19 9.48
CA ALA A 52 6.28 -8.03 10.67
C ALA A 52 7.17 -9.28 10.56
N VAL A 53 7.31 -9.83 9.35
CA VAL A 53 8.24 -10.94 9.09
C VAL A 53 9.67 -10.42 9.08
N LEU A 54 9.89 -9.25 8.46
CA LEU A 54 11.19 -8.62 8.39
C LEU A 54 11.72 -8.22 9.77
N SER A 55 10.84 -7.74 10.66
CA SER A 55 11.20 -7.40 12.05
C SER A 55 11.44 -8.60 12.95
N LYS A 56 11.18 -9.83 12.49
CA LYS A 56 11.38 -11.08 13.26
C LYS A 56 12.52 -11.93 12.69
N LEU A 57 13.25 -11.41 11.70
CA LEU A 57 14.37 -12.11 11.06
C LEU A 57 15.56 -12.36 12.00
N ASP A 58 15.55 -11.80 13.22
CA ASP A 58 16.76 -11.78 14.04
C ASP A 58 17.21 -13.15 14.61
N ASP A 59 16.37 -14.20 14.73
CA ASP A 59 16.86 -15.45 15.38
C ASP A 59 16.32 -16.81 14.89
N SER A 60 15.37 -16.90 13.94
CA SER A 60 14.74 -18.20 13.60
C SER A 60 14.29 -18.39 12.15
N VAL A 61 14.62 -17.46 11.26
CA VAL A 61 14.02 -17.44 9.92
C VAL A 61 14.88 -18.21 8.92
N PRO A 62 14.35 -19.26 8.27
CA PRO A 62 15.10 -20.04 7.30
C PRO A 62 15.45 -19.19 6.06
N PRO A 63 16.62 -19.46 5.43
CA PRO A 63 17.27 -18.56 4.47
C PRO A 63 16.46 -18.23 3.21
N PHE A 64 15.37 -18.96 2.93
CA PHE A 64 14.50 -18.72 1.79
C PHE A 64 13.55 -17.51 1.95
N ILE A 65 13.38 -16.99 3.18
CA ILE A 65 12.60 -15.77 3.45
C ILE A 65 13.49 -14.52 3.43
N SER A 66 14.82 -14.70 3.48
CA SER A 66 15.78 -13.63 3.26
C SER A 66 15.68 -13.20 1.81
N ILE A 67 14.87 -12.18 1.55
CA ILE A 67 14.79 -11.52 0.26
C ILE A 67 16.21 -11.00 0.03
N GLN A 68 17.00 -11.71 -0.78
CA GLN A 68 18.24 -11.19 -1.29
C GLN A 68 17.85 -9.93 -2.04
N THR A 69 18.11 -8.78 -1.43
CA THR A 69 18.00 -7.50 -2.12
C THR A 69 18.80 -7.71 -3.41
N PRO A 70 18.20 -7.58 -4.60
CA PRO A 70 18.99 -7.65 -5.81
C PRO A 70 20.10 -6.60 -5.65
N PRO A 71 21.35 -6.92 -6.03
CA PRO A 71 22.43 -5.96 -5.94
C PRO A 71 21.98 -4.66 -6.62
N PRO A 72 22.34 -3.49 -6.06
CA PRO A 72 21.97 -2.22 -6.66
C PRO A 72 22.35 -2.26 -8.14
N PRO A 73 21.50 -1.76 -9.06
CA PRO A 73 21.82 -1.75 -10.47
C PRO A 73 23.21 -1.11 -10.64
N PRO A 74 24.08 -1.68 -11.49
CA PRO A 74 25.41 -1.12 -11.72
C PRO A 74 25.29 0.36 -12.07
N PRO A 75 26.29 1.20 -11.72
CA PRO A 75 26.29 2.61 -12.08
C PRO A 75 26.02 2.72 -13.58
N LEU A 76 24.88 3.33 -13.94
CA LEU A 76 24.54 3.58 -15.33
C LEU A 76 25.71 4.34 -15.95
N PRO A 77 26.26 3.89 -17.10
CA PRO A 77 27.29 4.63 -17.79
C PRO A 77 26.77 6.04 -18.11
N PRO A 78 27.63 7.06 -18.19
CA PRO A 78 27.23 8.40 -18.60
C PRO A 78 26.77 8.34 -20.06
N SER A 79 25.49 8.01 -20.27
CA SER A 79 24.85 8.08 -21.57
C SER A 79 24.71 9.54 -21.93
N GLN A 80 25.57 9.91 -22.88
CA GLN A 80 25.47 11.09 -23.71
C GLN A 80 24.02 11.28 -24.15
N GLU A 81 23.46 12.42 -23.77
CA GLU A 81 22.38 13.14 -24.46
C GLU A 81 21.42 12.28 -25.29
N LYS A 82 20.52 11.59 -24.61
CA LYS A 82 19.21 11.28 -25.18
C LYS A 82 18.18 11.40 -24.08
N GLN A 83 17.28 12.35 -24.27
CA GLN A 83 16.18 12.69 -23.38
C GLN A 83 15.37 11.41 -23.08
N GLU A 84 15.52 10.85 -21.88
CA GLU A 84 14.70 9.73 -21.42
C GLU A 84 14.11 10.11 -20.06
N GLU A 85 12.82 10.46 -20.14
CA GLU A 85 12.00 10.98 -19.06
C GLU A 85 12.03 10.05 -17.84
N THR A 86 12.42 10.62 -16.70
CA THR A 86 11.96 10.14 -15.40
C THR A 86 10.44 9.99 -15.45
N PRO A 87 9.82 8.89 -14.99
CA PRO A 87 8.43 8.94 -14.64
C PRO A 87 8.36 9.81 -13.38
N GLU A 88 8.36 11.13 -13.57
CA GLU A 88 7.86 12.09 -12.60
C GLU A 88 6.57 11.51 -12.03
N PRO A 89 6.32 11.60 -10.72
CA PRO A 89 5.05 11.15 -10.16
C PRO A 89 3.98 11.85 -10.96
N GLN A 90 3.27 11.07 -11.80
CA GLN A 90 2.36 11.59 -12.81
C GLN A 90 1.54 12.66 -12.13
N LYS A 91 1.83 13.93 -12.48
CA LYS A 91 1.20 15.10 -11.89
C LYS A 91 -0.24 14.74 -11.78
N LEU A 92 -0.68 14.58 -10.52
CA LEU A 92 -2.03 14.13 -10.19
C LEU A 92 -2.90 14.98 -11.08
N ARG A 93 -3.45 14.37 -12.15
CA ARG A 93 -4.19 15.11 -13.16
C ARG A 93 -5.31 15.69 -12.35
N GLU A 94 -5.18 16.97 -12.00
CA GLU A 94 -6.22 17.71 -11.33
C GLU A 94 -7.32 17.70 -12.35
N ARG A 95 -8.21 16.73 -12.19
CA ARG A 95 -9.47 16.68 -12.90
C ARG A 95 -10.16 17.91 -12.36
N LYS A 96 -9.98 19.05 -13.07
CA LYS A 96 -10.77 20.25 -12.84
C LYS A 96 -12.19 19.73 -12.74
N ARG A 97 -12.76 19.83 -11.54
CA ARG A 97 -14.12 19.38 -11.30
C ARG A 97 -14.95 20.04 -12.39
N LYS A 98 -15.87 19.28 -12.99
CA LYS A 98 -16.94 19.90 -13.78
C LYS A 98 -17.44 21.06 -12.92
N GLY A 99 -17.46 22.27 -13.49
CA GLY A 99 -17.79 23.49 -12.76
C GLY A 99 -19.12 23.35 -12.01
N ILE A 100 -19.49 24.38 -11.25
CA ILE A 100 -20.76 24.40 -10.50
C ILE A 100 -21.87 23.88 -11.43
N PRO A 101 -22.55 22.76 -11.09
CA PRO A 101 -23.57 22.22 -11.96
C PRO A 101 -24.66 23.28 -12.12
N HIS A 102 -24.83 23.79 -13.33
CA HIS A 102 -25.90 24.72 -13.62
C HIS A 102 -27.21 23.94 -13.59
N ARG A 103 -28.17 24.39 -12.79
CA ARG A 103 -29.52 23.81 -12.78
C ARG A 103 -30.11 24.02 -14.18
N ALA A 104 -30.70 22.99 -14.77
CA ALA A 104 -31.45 23.16 -16.00
C ALA A 104 -32.61 24.16 -15.75
N PRO A 105 -32.95 25.04 -16.71
CA PRO A 105 -34.14 25.89 -16.61
C PRO A 105 -35.40 25.02 -16.48
N PHE A 106 -36.37 25.48 -15.69
CA PHE A 106 -37.70 24.84 -15.57
C PHE A 106 -38.67 25.45 -16.57
N PHE A 107 -38.38 25.36 -17.86
CA PHE A 107 -39.32 25.75 -18.93
C PHE A 107 -39.16 24.81 -20.12
#